data_AF-A0A8T4F2S6-F1
#
_entry.id   AF-A0A8T4F2S6-F1
#
_cell.length_a   1.000
_cell.length_b   1.000
_cell.length_c   1.000
_cell.angle_alpha   90.00
_cell.angle_beta   90.00
_cell.angle_gamma   90.00
#
_symmetry.space_group_name_H-M   'P 1'
#
loop_
_entity.id
_entity.type
_entity.pdbx_description
1 polymer ?
#
loop_
_entity_poly.entity_id
_entity_poly.type
_entity_poly.pdbx_seq_one_letter_code
_entity_poly.pdbx_strand_id
1 'polypeptide(L)'
;MSDRSAITGRVGSWIGLVGHLCTLPFFAASGLVAPLWAIIVLLVVWAALLAAAIWAVRARSPWGLLTPIVAIGVWFGTISAGEALLDWTA
;
A
#
# COMPACT_ATOMS: atom_id res chain seq x y z
N MET A 1 19.65 11.68 21.13
CA MET A 1 19.03 11.45 19.80
C MET A 1 18.78 12.83 19.20
N SER A 2 19.41 13.18 18.07
CA SER A 2 19.37 14.55 17.52
C SER A 2 17.98 14.88 16.96
N ASP A 3 17.48 16.10 17.19
CA ASP A 3 16.15 16.58 16.74
C ASP A 3 15.86 16.32 15.25
N ARG A 4 16.90 16.30 14.41
CA ARG A 4 16.79 15.98 12.97
C ARG A 4 16.19 14.60 12.72
N SER A 5 16.56 13.57 13.50
CA SER A 5 16.05 12.20 13.34
C SER A 5 14.55 12.13 13.66
N ALA A 6 14.10 12.89 14.65
CA ALA A 6 12.68 12.96 15.02
C ALA A 6 11.82 13.67 13.95
N ILE A 7 12.38 14.71 13.30
CA ILE A 7 11.74 15.40 12.18
C ILE A 7 11.67 14.49 10.95
N THR A 8 12.78 13.84 10.58
CA THR A 8 12.82 12.88 9.47
C THR A 8 11.83 11.74 9.66
N GLY A 9 11.74 11.19 10.87
CA GLY A 9 10.77 10.16 11.22
C GLY A 9 9.33 10.64 10.97
N ARG A 10 8.96 11.80 11.52
CA ARG A 10 7.62 12.37 11.38
C ARG A 10 7.25 12.68 9.93
N VAL A 11 8.12 13.38 9.21
CA VAL A 11 7.87 13.76 7.80
C VAL A 11 7.78 12.51 6.93
N GLY A 12 8.68 11.55 7.13
CA GLY A 12 8.68 10.27 6.40
C GLY A 12 7.39 9.48 6.61
N SER A 13 6.87 9.37 7.84
CA SER A 13 5.61 8.66 8.09
C SER A 13 4.42 9.29 7.38
N TRP A 14 4.34 10.63 7.37
CA TRP A 14 3.24 11.34 6.71
C TRP A 14 3.31 11.20 5.19
N ILE A 15 4.50 11.30 4.60
CA ILE A 15 4.71 11.05 3.17
C ILE A 15 4.29 9.62 2.84
N GLY A 16 4.68 8.64 3.66
CA GLY A 16 4.28 7.25 3.51
C GLY A 16 2.76 7.06 3.53
N LEU A 17 2.07 7.67 4.51
CA LEU A 17 0.61 7.59 4.62
C LEU A 17 -0.10 8.22 3.41
N VAL A 18 0.29 9.44 3.01
CA VAL A 18 -0.30 10.12 1.86
C VAL A 18 -0.04 9.33 0.58
N GLY A 19 1.20 8.86 0.39
CA GLY A 19 1.58 8.01 -0.73
C GLY A 19 0.76 6.72 -0.77
N HIS A 20 0.52 6.07 0.38
CA HIS A 20 -0.30 4.87 0.47
C HIS A 20 -1.76 5.14 0.07
N LEU A 21 -2.33 6.27 0.52
CA LEU A 21 -3.68 6.68 0.11
C LEU A 21 -3.79 6.91 -1.41
N CYS A 22 -2.75 7.48 -2.03
CA CYS A 22 -2.69 7.65 -3.47
C CYS A 22 -2.68 6.32 -4.26
N THR A 23 -2.43 5.18 -3.61
CA THR A 23 -2.49 3.86 -4.27
C THR A 23 -3.91 3.31 -4.40
N LEU A 24 -4.88 3.80 -3.62
CA LEU A 24 -6.25 3.27 -3.59
C LEU A 24 -6.94 3.21 -4.98
N PRO A 25 -6.78 4.21 -5.88
CA PRO A 25 -7.36 4.14 -7.22
C PRO A 25 -6.92 2.91 -8.03
N PHE A 26 -5.69 2.42 -7.86
CA PHE A 26 -5.21 1.20 -8.53
C PHE A 26 -5.95 -0.04 -8.04
N PHE A 27 -6.21 -0.11 -6.72
CA PHE A 27 -6.98 -1.20 -6.11
C PHE A 27 -8.45 -1.15 -6.54
N ALA A 28 -9.04 0.05 -6.64
CA ALA A 28 -10.40 0.21 -7.15
C ALA A 28 -10.52 -0.16 -8.65
N ALA A 29 -9.54 0.27 -9.46
CA ALA A 29 -9.49 -0.04 -10.89
C ALA A 29 -9.29 -1.53 -11.18
N SER A 30 -8.72 -2.30 -10.24
CA SER A 30 -8.54 -3.75 -10.39
C SER A 30 -9.85 -4.51 -10.64
N GLY A 31 -11.00 -3.95 -10.28
CA GLY A 31 -12.30 -4.55 -10.59
C GLY A 31 -12.69 -4.59 -12.07
N LEU A 32 -11.93 -3.92 -12.93
CA LEU A 32 -12.07 -4.04 -14.39
C LEU A 32 -11.45 -5.34 -14.94
N VAL A 33 -10.56 -5.96 -14.16
CA VAL A 33 -9.64 -7.01 -14.59
C VAL A 33 -9.80 -8.28 -13.77
N ALA A 34 -9.93 -8.12 -12.45
CA ALA A 34 -9.87 -9.19 -11.47
C ALA A 34 -11.27 -9.56 -10.93
N PRO A 35 -11.50 -10.83 -10.56
CA PRO A 35 -12.76 -11.27 -9.96
C PRO A 35 -12.98 -10.64 -8.58
N LEU A 36 -14.24 -10.52 -8.15
CA LEU A 36 -14.62 -9.82 -6.92
C LEU A 36 -13.89 -10.32 -5.66
N TRP A 37 -13.66 -11.61 -5.53
CA TRP A 37 -12.95 -12.18 -4.37
C TRP A 37 -11.50 -11.67 -4.29
N ALA A 38 -10.81 -11.51 -5.43
CA ALA A 38 -9.44 -11.01 -5.49
C ALA A 38 -9.38 -9.53 -5.11
N ILE A 39 -10.37 -8.74 -5.54
CA ILE A 39 -10.52 -7.33 -5.14
C ILE A 39 -10.69 -7.23 -3.62
N ILE A 40 -11.55 -8.08 -3.03
CA ILE A 40 -11.75 -8.10 -1.57
C ILE A 40 -10.44 -8.39 -0.86
N VAL A 41 -9.70 -9.42 -1.29
CA VAL A 41 -8.39 -9.76 -0.71
C VAL A 41 -7.39 -8.60 -0.85
N LEU A 42 -7.30 -7.99 -2.03
CA LEU A 42 -6.44 -6.83 -2.28
C LEU A 42 -6.79 -5.64 -1.38
N LEU A 43 -8.08 -5.33 -1.21
CA LEU A 43 -8.53 -4.25 -0.33
C LEU A 43 -8.26 -4.56 1.15
N VAL A 44 -8.36 -5.81 1.58
CA VAL A 44 -7.97 -6.23 2.94
C VAL A 44 -6.47 -6.02 3.16
N VAL A 45 -5.63 -6.41 2.20
CA VAL A 45 -4.17 -6.18 2.29
C VAL A 45 -3.87 -4.68 2.30
N TRP A 46 -4.54 -3.90 1.46
CA TRP A 46 -4.41 -2.45 1.44
C TRP A 46 -4.80 -1.80 2.78
N ALA A 47 -5.90 -2.26 3.40
CA ALA A 47 -6.36 -1.77 4.70
C ALA A 47 -5.37 -2.14 5.83
N ALA A 48 -4.78 -3.33 5.78
CA ALA A 48 -3.72 -3.72 6.72
C ALA A 48 -2.48 -2.83 6.59
N LEU A 49 -2.06 -2.51 5.36
CA LEU A 49 -0.96 -1.58 5.09
C LEU A 49 -1.31 -0.14 5.51
N LEU A 50 -2.57 0.28 5.37
CA LEU A 50 -3.04 1.58 5.87
C LEU A 50 -2.94 1.64 7.40
N ALA A 51 -3.41 0.60 8.09
CA ALA A 51 -3.28 0.52 9.54
C ALA A 51 -1.81 0.58 9.98
N ALA A 52 -0.91 -0.08 9.22
CA ALA A 52 0.52 0.02 9.42
C ALA A 52 1.01 1.47 9.21
N ALA A 53 0.67 2.13 8.10
CA ALA A 53 1.06 3.52 7.85
C ALA A 53 0.61 4.48 8.98
N ILE A 54 -0.62 4.31 9.47
CA ILE A 54 -1.16 5.07 10.60
C ILE A 54 -0.36 4.78 11.88
N TRP A 55 0.00 3.52 12.13
CA TRP A 55 0.85 3.14 13.25
C TRP A 55 2.25 3.76 13.15
N ALA A 56 2.84 3.82 11.94
CA ALA A 56 4.12 4.48 11.68
C ALA A 56 4.08 5.97 12.05
N VAL A 57 3.00 6.66 11.67
CA VAL A 57 2.77 8.07 11.99
C VAL A 57 2.68 8.27 13.51
N ARG A 58 1.93 7.41 14.20
CA ARG A 58 1.81 7.44 15.67
C ARG A 58 3.16 7.19 16.36
N ALA A 59 3.94 6.26 15.85
CA ALA A 59 5.28 5.93 16.36
C ALA A 59 6.37 6.92 15.92
N ARG A 60 6.04 7.92 15.08
CA ARG A 60 7.00 8.87 14.46
C ARG A 60 8.15 8.17 13.75
N SER A 61 7.84 7.05 13.10
CA SER A 61 8.84 6.14 12.56
C SER A 61 8.91 6.23 11.03
N PRO A 62 10.13 6.24 10.45
CA PRO A 62 10.29 6.43 9.00
C PRO A 62 9.84 5.22 8.16
N TRP A 63 9.62 4.05 8.76
CA TRP A 63 9.22 2.85 8.03
C TRP A 63 7.88 2.99 7.30
N GLY A 64 7.05 3.97 7.65
CA GLY A 64 5.82 4.30 6.92
C GLY A 64 6.06 4.56 5.43
N LEU A 65 7.26 5.00 5.04
CA LEU A 65 7.66 5.18 3.63
C LEU A 65 7.62 3.88 2.81
N LEU A 66 7.75 2.72 3.45
CA LEU A 66 7.68 1.43 2.77
C LEU A 66 6.26 1.03 2.39
N THR A 67 5.24 1.56 3.09
CA THR A 67 3.84 1.17 2.88
C THR A 67 3.34 1.34 1.44
N PRO A 68 3.52 2.49 0.76
CA PRO A 68 3.13 2.62 -0.65
C PRO A 68 3.93 1.70 -1.58
N ILE A 69 5.20 1.45 -1.29
CA ILE A 69 6.05 0.58 -2.13
C ILE A 69 5.55 -0.87 -2.05
N VAL A 70 5.27 -1.34 -0.84
CA VAL A 70 4.70 -2.68 -0.63
C VAL A 70 3.31 -2.78 -1.26
N ALA A 71 2.47 -1.75 -1.13
CA ALA A 71 1.14 -1.73 -1.75
C ALA A 71 1.21 -1.88 -3.28
N ILE A 72 2.07 -1.10 -3.95
CA ILE A 72 2.28 -1.19 -5.40
C ILE A 72 2.87 -2.55 -5.79
N GLY A 73 3.86 -3.05 -5.04
CA GLY A 73 4.46 -4.35 -5.32
C GLY A 73 3.46 -5.51 -5.20
N VAL A 74 2.64 -5.51 -4.15
CA VAL A 74 1.55 -6.48 -3.96
C VAL A 74 0.54 -6.38 -5.08
N TRP A 75 0.08 -5.17 -5.41
CA TRP A 75 -0.89 -4.96 -6.48
C TRP A 75 -0.36 -5.48 -7.82
N PHE A 76 0.83 -5.03 -8.22
CA PHE A 76 1.45 -5.42 -9.48
C PHE A 76 1.66 -6.93 -9.56
N GLY A 77 2.26 -7.53 -8.52
CA GLY A 77 2.48 -8.97 -8.46
C GLY A 77 1.17 -9.77 -8.52
N THR A 78 0.11 -9.29 -7.89
CA THR A 78 -1.20 -9.97 -7.90
C THR A 78 -1.85 -9.91 -9.28
N ILE A 79 -1.84 -8.74 -9.93
CA ILE A 79 -2.41 -8.59 -11.28
C ILE A 79 -1.63 -9.44 -12.29
N SER A 80 -0.29 -9.36 -12.27
CA SER A 80 0.54 -10.17 -13.17
C SER A 80 0.41 -11.68 -12.92
N ALA A 81 0.30 -12.11 -11.66
CA ALA A 81 0.06 -13.51 -11.34
C ALA A 81 -1.34 -13.96 -11.77
N GLY A 82 -2.35 -13.10 -11.65
CA GLY A 82 -3.70 -13.39 -12.11
C GLY A 82 -3.78 -13.54 -13.63
N GLU A 83 -3.10 -12.67 -14.37
CA GLU A 83 -2.97 -12.78 -15.83
C GLU A 83 -2.27 -14.09 -16.23
N ALA A 84 -1.15 -14.42 -15.58
CA ALA A 84 -0.32 -15.55 -15.96
C ALA A 84 -0.84 -16.93 -15.48
N LEU A 85 -1.55 -16.99 -14.35
CA LEU A 85 -1.92 -18.26 -13.69
C LEU A 85 -3.43 -18.51 -13.63
N LEU A 86 -4.25 -17.46 -13.76
CA LEU A 86 -5.70 -17.51 -13.54
C LEU A 86 -6.50 -16.92 -14.71
N ASP A 87 -5.84 -16.63 -15.84
CA ASP A 87 -6.41 -16.07 -17.06
C ASP A 87 -7.22 -14.78 -16.84
N TRP A 88 -6.77 -13.92 -15.91
CA TRP A 88 -7.38 -12.59 -15.75
C TRP A 88 -7.04 -11.71 -16.95
N THR A 89 -8.02 -10.95 -17.45
CA THR A 89 -7.83 -10.04 -18.59
C THR A 89 -7.37 -8.66 -18.09
N ALA A 90 -6.07 -8.53 -17.86
CA ALA A 90 -5.44 -7.29 -17.38
C ALA A 90 -5.11 -6.29 -18.50
#